data_AF-A0A9E0EBJ4-F1
#
_entry.id   AF-A0A9E0EBJ4-F1
#
_cell.length_a   1.000
_cell.length_b   1.000
_cell.length_c   1.000
_cell.angle_alpha   90.00
_cell.angle_beta   90.00
_cell.angle_gamma   90.00
#
_symmetry.space_group_name_H-M   'P 1'
#
loop_
_entity.id
_entity.type
_entity.pdbx_description
1 polymer ?
#
loop_
_entity_poly.entity_id
_entity_poly.type
_entity_poly.pdbx_seq_one_letter_code
_entity_poly.pdbx_strand_id
1 'polypeptide(L)'
;MNRRHLLLGATATAAAGGGLYLAGRGPSYSHASAPVRVEMEARSDADMRYLVHHAVLAANSHNTQPWLFGTGERHLEITPDLRRETPVVDPDHHHLFVSLGCAAENLSLAALAAGAQANIGFVSTAAGLRVDLERTRETRDPLFAAIRSRQCTRADYDGRASKPADLASLEQAAAVKGCRVMLITEKPVMTNVLDLIVAANSAQIADGAFMRELKSWIRFNAASAVATGDGLYSACTGNPSLPSWLGNALFERVVTAEGENAKCVSQIRSSAGLAIFVSDENDPAHWVQAGRSYQRFALQATRLGLKHAFLNQPVEVEGFRLQLARLVGTGDKRPDLVVRFGYGTAMPMSMRRPIADVMTALR
;
A
#
# COMPACT_ATOMS: atom_id res chain seq x y z
N MET A 1 -26.48 50.35 6.85
CA MET A 1 -26.05 48.98 7.22
C MET A 1 -25.06 49.07 8.38
N ASN A 2 -25.42 48.52 9.53
CA ASN A 2 -24.82 48.83 10.84
C ASN A 2 -23.55 48.00 11.11
N ARG A 3 -22.43 48.65 11.47
CA ARG A 3 -21.10 48.04 11.75
C ARG A 3 -21.09 46.96 12.85
N ARG A 4 -22.16 46.79 13.62
CA ARG A 4 -22.27 45.77 14.69
C ARG A 4 -22.60 44.35 14.20
N HIS A 5 -23.12 44.17 13.00
CA HIS A 5 -23.43 42.82 12.47
C HIS A 5 -22.22 42.12 11.81
N LEU A 6 -21.17 42.86 11.43
CA LEU A 6 -19.95 42.27 10.83
C LEU A 6 -19.06 41.56 11.86
N LEU A 7 -19.05 42.04 13.11
CA LEU A 7 -18.22 41.49 14.19
C LEU A 7 -18.77 40.18 14.79
N LEU A 8 -20.08 39.94 14.71
CA LEU A 8 -20.71 38.68 15.12
C LEU A 8 -20.55 37.57 14.07
N GLY A 9 -20.49 37.93 12.77
CA GLY A 9 -20.17 36.99 11.70
C GLY A 9 -18.72 36.50 11.75
N ALA A 10 -17.77 37.40 12.01
CA ALA A 10 -16.34 37.04 12.09
C ALA A 10 -16.02 36.11 13.28
N THR A 11 -16.66 36.31 14.44
CA THR A 11 -16.48 35.46 15.62
C THR A 11 -17.14 34.10 15.48
N ALA A 12 -18.32 34.00 14.85
CA ALA A 12 -18.95 32.71 14.55
C ALA A 12 -18.16 31.90 13.52
N THR A 13 -17.60 32.55 12.49
CA THR A 13 -16.78 31.87 11.47
C THR A 13 -15.41 31.44 12.03
N ALA A 14 -14.81 32.25 12.90
CA ALA A 14 -13.57 31.90 13.60
C ALA A 14 -13.79 30.84 14.70
N ALA A 15 -14.94 30.83 15.37
CA ALA A 15 -15.30 29.79 16.33
C ALA A 15 -15.66 28.46 15.64
N ALA A 16 -16.34 28.52 14.50
CA ALA A 16 -16.59 27.34 13.67
C ALA A 16 -15.29 26.81 13.04
N GLY A 17 -14.45 27.69 12.50
CA GLY A 17 -13.14 27.34 11.92
C GLY A 17 -12.13 26.87 12.97
N GLY A 18 -12.10 27.50 14.15
CA GLY A 18 -11.29 27.10 15.30
C GLY A 18 -11.80 25.82 15.95
N GLY A 19 -13.12 25.62 16.01
CA GLY A 19 -13.75 24.38 16.43
C GLY A 19 -13.47 23.22 15.47
N LEU A 20 -13.50 23.46 14.16
CA LEU A 20 -13.09 22.51 13.11
C LEU A 20 -11.59 22.19 13.19
N TYR A 21 -10.75 23.19 13.44
CA TYR A 21 -9.29 23.03 13.62
C TYR A 21 -8.95 22.24 14.89
N LEU A 22 -9.62 22.52 16.01
CA LEU A 22 -9.43 21.80 17.28
C LEU A 22 -10.05 20.40 17.25
N ALA A 23 -11.19 20.20 16.60
CA ALA A 23 -11.80 18.88 16.40
C ALA A 23 -10.98 17.98 15.44
N GLY A 24 -10.06 18.56 14.66
CA GLY A 24 -9.07 17.85 13.86
C GLY A 24 -7.83 17.39 14.65
N ARG A 25 -7.60 17.89 15.87
CA ARG A 25 -6.55 17.39 16.77
C ARG A 25 -6.99 16.10 17.45
N GLY A 26 -6.88 14.99 16.70
CA GLY A 26 -6.72 13.68 17.33
C GLY A 26 -5.41 13.61 18.13
N PRO A 27 -5.15 12.50 18.86
CA PRO A 27 -3.80 12.24 19.37
C PRO A 27 -2.78 12.47 18.25
N SER A 28 -1.56 12.89 18.59
CA SER A 28 -0.51 13.10 17.60
C SER A 28 -0.41 11.84 16.72
N TYR A 29 -0.91 11.92 15.49
CA TYR A 29 -1.04 10.76 14.60
C TYR A 29 0.34 10.12 14.36
N SER A 30 1.38 10.97 14.31
CA SER A 30 2.77 10.52 14.26
C SER A 30 3.19 9.76 15.52
N HIS A 31 2.77 10.21 16.71
CA HIS A 31 3.02 9.47 17.96
C HIS A 31 2.31 8.12 18.00
N ALA A 32 1.05 8.04 17.53
CA ALA A 32 0.29 6.80 17.52
C ALA A 32 0.79 5.77 16.48
N SER A 33 1.36 6.23 15.36
CA SER A 33 1.87 5.38 14.29
C SER A 33 3.33 4.94 14.49
N ALA A 34 4.07 5.56 15.40
CA ALA A 34 5.49 5.28 15.65
C ALA A 34 5.80 3.92 16.34
N PRO A 35 5.04 3.44 17.34
CA PRO A 35 5.46 2.29 18.16
C PRO A 35 5.72 1.00 17.37
N VAL A 36 4.88 0.69 16.37
CA VAL A 36 5.02 -0.51 15.51
C VAL A 36 6.23 -0.44 14.57
N ARG A 37 6.94 0.69 14.54
CA ARG A 37 8.12 0.95 13.71
C ARG A 37 9.39 1.10 14.54
N VAL A 38 9.32 0.87 15.84
CA VAL A 38 10.51 0.83 16.69
C VAL A 38 11.32 -0.42 16.35
N GLU A 39 12.63 -0.37 16.56
CA GLU A 39 13.46 -1.58 16.46
C GLU A 39 12.98 -2.63 17.45
N MET A 40 12.87 -3.86 16.99
CA MET A 40 12.68 -5.02 17.86
C MET A 40 13.88 -5.93 17.65
N GLU A 41 14.47 -6.43 18.72
CA GLU A 41 15.51 -7.46 18.65
C GLU A 41 14.86 -8.84 18.72
N ALA A 42 15.37 -9.77 17.92
CA ALA A 42 14.91 -11.15 17.95
C ALA A 42 15.43 -11.85 19.21
N ARG A 43 14.56 -12.60 19.91
CA ARG A 43 14.97 -13.40 21.08
C ARG A 43 15.58 -14.74 20.71
N SER A 44 15.31 -15.22 19.49
CA SER A 44 15.82 -16.47 18.92
C SER A 44 15.61 -16.49 17.40
N ASP A 45 16.16 -17.49 16.70
CA ASP A 45 15.95 -17.71 15.27
C ASP A 45 14.50 -18.12 14.90
N ALA A 46 13.66 -18.44 15.90
CA ALA A 46 12.27 -18.79 15.71
C ALA A 46 11.32 -17.86 16.50
N ASP A 47 11.71 -16.60 16.72
CA ASP A 47 10.87 -15.61 17.41
C ASP A 47 9.70 -15.16 16.52
N MET A 48 8.58 -15.88 16.60
CA MET A 48 7.39 -15.62 15.79
C MET A 48 6.82 -14.20 16.00
N ARG A 49 6.93 -13.64 17.21
CA ARG A 49 6.46 -12.28 17.48
C ARG A 49 7.31 -11.26 16.75
N TYR A 50 8.64 -11.43 16.75
CA TYR A 50 9.57 -10.61 15.99
C TYR A 50 9.30 -10.70 14.49
N LEU A 51 9.04 -11.90 13.96
CA LEU A 51 8.72 -12.09 12.55
C LEU A 51 7.43 -11.38 12.15
N VAL A 52 6.35 -11.57 12.91
CA VAL A 52 5.06 -10.93 12.66
C VAL A 52 5.15 -9.41 12.80
N HIS A 53 5.94 -8.89 13.76
CA HIS A 53 6.17 -7.45 13.93
C HIS A 53 6.67 -6.79 12.63
N HIS A 54 7.54 -7.46 11.89
CA HIS A 54 8.05 -6.93 10.61
C HIS A 54 7.07 -7.20 9.46
N ALA A 55 6.39 -8.36 9.46
CA ALA A 55 5.40 -8.72 8.46
C ALA A 55 4.25 -7.69 8.37
N VAL A 56 3.72 -7.22 9.51
CA VAL A 56 2.59 -6.27 9.53
C VAL A 56 2.92 -4.90 8.91
N LEU A 57 4.19 -4.54 8.77
CA LEU A 57 4.62 -3.29 8.12
C LEU A 57 4.54 -3.34 6.58
N ALA A 58 4.21 -4.50 6.01
CA ALA A 58 4.07 -4.69 4.58
C ALA A 58 3.06 -3.74 3.92
N ALA A 59 3.25 -3.53 2.62
CA ALA A 59 2.23 -2.90 1.80
C ALA A 59 1.03 -3.83 1.62
N ASN A 60 -0.17 -3.24 1.49
CA ASN A 60 -1.41 -3.95 1.23
C ASN A 60 -2.47 -2.99 0.67
N SER A 61 -3.45 -3.53 -0.04
CA SER A 61 -4.54 -2.75 -0.65
C SER A 61 -5.35 -2.02 0.42
N HIS A 62 -5.69 -0.75 0.18
CA HIS A 62 -6.48 0.11 1.08
C HIS A 62 -6.05 0.17 2.55
N ASN A 63 -4.85 -0.33 2.88
CA ASN A 63 -4.42 -0.59 4.25
C ASN A 63 -5.37 -1.54 5.04
N THR A 64 -6.05 -2.47 4.35
CA THR A 64 -6.98 -3.44 4.98
C THR A 64 -6.29 -4.43 5.90
N GLN A 65 -5.01 -4.73 5.65
CA GLN A 65 -4.17 -5.68 6.38
C GLN A 65 -4.83 -7.07 6.45
N PRO A 66 -5.06 -7.73 5.29
CA PRO A 66 -5.99 -8.85 5.14
C PRO A 66 -5.31 -10.19 5.46
N TRP A 67 -4.52 -10.24 6.52
CA TRP A 67 -3.72 -11.41 6.89
C TRP A 67 -3.97 -11.83 8.34
N LEU A 68 -3.90 -13.13 8.56
CA LEU A 68 -3.77 -13.76 9.87
C LEU A 68 -2.48 -14.58 9.89
N PHE A 69 -1.81 -14.58 11.03
CA PHE A 69 -0.57 -15.30 11.26
C PHE A 69 -0.81 -16.43 12.26
N GLY A 70 -0.89 -17.66 11.77
CA GLY A 70 -0.91 -18.85 12.60
C GLY A 70 0.50 -19.22 13.02
N THR A 71 0.80 -19.31 14.32
CA THR A 71 2.18 -19.56 14.78
C THR A 71 2.36 -20.94 15.39
N GLY A 72 3.39 -21.66 14.94
CA GLY A 72 3.91 -22.89 15.55
C GLY A 72 5.30 -22.66 16.16
N GLU A 73 6.00 -23.75 16.48
CA GLU A 73 7.34 -23.67 17.10
C GLU A 73 8.43 -23.21 16.10
N ARG A 74 8.46 -23.82 14.91
CA ARG A 74 9.41 -23.50 13.82
C ARG A 74 8.74 -23.33 12.46
N HIS A 75 7.45 -23.02 12.48
CA HIS A 75 6.72 -22.69 11.27
C HIS A 75 5.63 -21.66 11.56
N LEU A 76 5.19 -20.99 10.51
CA LEU A 76 4.18 -19.96 10.54
C LEU A 76 3.30 -20.06 9.30
N GLU A 77 2.00 -19.84 9.46
CA GLU A 77 1.04 -19.77 8.36
C GLU A 77 0.56 -18.34 8.17
N ILE A 78 0.50 -17.87 6.92
CA ILE A 78 -0.09 -16.59 6.55
C ILE A 78 -1.37 -16.90 5.77
N THR A 79 -2.52 -16.70 6.40
CA THR A 79 -3.83 -16.99 5.78
C THR A 79 -4.61 -15.72 5.50
N PRO A 80 -5.47 -15.72 4.46
CA PRO A 80 -6.28 -14.57 4.11
C PRO A 80 -7.36 -14.30 5.17
N ASP A 81 -7.44 -13.05 5.64
CA ASP A 81 -8.59 -12.60 6.47
C ASP A 81 -9.70 -12.09 5.56
N LEU A 82 -10.59 -12.99 5.11
CA LEU A 82 -11.69 -12.63 4.20
C LEU A 82 -12.68 -11.62 4.80
N ARG A 83 -12.70 -11.40 6.12
CA ARG A 83 -13.50 -10.34 6.74
C ARG A 83 -12.99 -8.93 6.38
N ARG A 84 -11.80 -8.84 5.77
CA ARG A 84 -11.11 -7.62 5.36
C ARG A 84 -10.85 -7.58 3.85
N GLU A 85 -11.58 -8.42 3.10
CA GLU A 85 -11.59 -8.39 1.65
C GLU A 85 -12.22 -7.08 1.13
N THR A 86 -12.00 -6.80 -0.14
CA THR A 86 -12.55 -5.63 -0.84
C THR A 86 -13.26 -6.12 -2.11
N PRO A 87 -14.47 -6.67 -1.99
CA PRO A 87 -15.07 -7.49 -3.04
C PRO A 87 -15.44 -6.71 -4.31
N VAL A 88 -15.55 -5.38 -4.25
CA VAL A 88 -15.84 -4.56 -5.43
C VAL A 88 -14.56 -4.21 -6.20
N VAL A 89 -13.52 -3.71 -5.52
CA VAL A 89 -12.24 -3.34 -6.17
C VAL A 89 -11.34 -4.55 -6.46
N ASP A 90 -11.50 -5.65 -5.72
CA ASP A 90 -10.69 -6.87 -5.80
C ASP A 90 -11.58 -8.13 -5.80
N PRO A 91 -12.46 -8.31 -6.80
CA PRO A 91 -13.46 -9.39 -6.81
C PRO A 91 -12.86 -10.80 -6.94
N ASP A 92 -11.63 -10.92 -7.44
CA ASP A 92 -10.90 -12.18 -7.58
C ASP A 92 -9.86 -12.40 -6.47
N HIS A 93 -9.86 -11.56 -5.42
CA HIS A 93 -8.91 -11.60 -4.29
C HIS A 93 -7.43 -11.46 -4.67
N HIS A 94 -7.16 -10.99 -5.89
CA HIS A 94 -5.82 -10.84 -6.39
C HIS A 94 -4.96 -9.93 -5.50
N HIS A 95 -5.46 -8.73 -5.17
CA HIS A 95 -4.74 -7.79 -4.30
C HIS A 95 -4.62 -8.30 -2.87
N LEU A 96 -5.57 -9.11 -2.40
CA LEU A 96 -5.46 -9.80 -1.14
C LEU A 96 -4.22 -10.70 -1.13
N PHE A 97 -4.05 -11.57 -2.14
CA PHE A 97 -2.89 -12.48 -2.23
C PHE A 97 -1.57 -11.74 -2.46
N VAL A 98 -1.57 -10.67 -3.25
CA VAL A 98 -0.42 -9.76 -3.36
C VAL A 98 -0.04 -9.18 -1.99
N SER A 99 -1.02 -8.80 -1.18
CA SER A 99 -0.78 -8.27 0.18
C SER A 99 -0.14 -9.31 1.09
N LEU A 100 -0.58 -10.58 1.01
CA LEU A 100 0.05 -11.70 1.72
C LEU A 100 1.51 -11.90 1.27
N GLY A 101 1.78 -11.81 -0.04
CA GLY A 101 3.15 -11.85 -0.57
C GLY A 101 4.04 -10.75 -0.02
N CYS A 102 3.52 -9.53 0.11
CA CYS A 102 4.26 -8.43 0.73
C CYS A 102 4.61 -8.74 2.20
N ALA A 103 3.67 -9.29 2.96
CA ALA A 103 3.90 -9.69 4.35
C ALA A 103 4.94 -10.82 4.48
N ALA A 104 4.85 -11.82 3.60
CA ALA A 104 5.77 -12.94 3.54
C ALA A 104 7.22 -12.52 3.24
N GLU A 105 7.40 -11.53 2.36
CA GLU A 105 8.73 -11.02 2.03
C GLU A 105 9.38 -10.27 3.19
N ASN A 106 8.62 -9.39 3.87
CA ASN A 106 9.10 -8.73 5.09
C ASN A 106 9.49 -9.75 6.17
N LEU A 107 8.67 -10.78 6.34
CA LEU A 107 8.93 -11.87 7.26
C LEU A 107 10.21 -12.63 6.90
N SER A 108 10.42 -12.92 5.61
CA SER A 108 11.64 -13.60 5.13
C SER A 108 12.90 -12.80 5.43
N LEU A 109 12.87 -11.48 5.23
CA LEU A 109 13.99 -10.60 5.55
C LEU A 109 14.26 -10.54 7.06
N ALA A 110 13.19 -10.52 7.87
CA ALA A 110 13.30 -10.58 9.33
C ALA A 110 13.89 -11.91 9.79
N ALA A 111 13.44 -13.03 9.23
CA ALA A 111 13.96 -14.36 9.56
C ALA A 111 15.47 -14.42 9.34
N LEU A 112 15.97 -13.94 8.20
CA LEU A 112 17.42 -13.91 7.91
C LEU A 112 18.18 -13.06 8.95
N ALA A 113 17.62 -11.91 9.32
CA ALA A 113 18.19 -11.03 10.35
C ALA A 113 18.13 -11.63 11.78
N ALA A 114 17.34 -12.68 12.00
CA ALA A 114 17.28 -13.44 13.24
C ALA A 114 18.10 -14.75 13.19
N GLY A 115 18.73 -15.09 12.06
CA GLY A 115 19.45 -16.35 11.89
C GLY A 115 18.57 -17.54 11.49
N ALA A 116 17.47 -17.30 10.77
CA ALA A 116 16.66 -18.33 10.13
C ALA A 116 16.44 -18.07 8.63
N GLN A 117 16.42 -19.14 7.84
CA GLN A 117 15.92 -19.14 6.48
C GLN A 117 14.43 -19.44 6.51
N ALA A 118 13.63 -18.56 5.91
CA ALA A 118 12.20 -18.78 5.70
C ALA A 118 11.99 -19.49 4.36
N ASN A 119 11.46 -20.71 4.40
CA ASN A 119 11.05 -21.48 3.24
C ASN A 119 9.54 -21.29 3.04
N ILE A 120 9.17 -20.50 2.03
CA ILE A 120 7.78 -20.07 1.80
C ILE A 120 7.15 -20.91 0.70
N GLY A 121 6.08 -21.62 1.03
CA GLY A 121 5.28 -22.41 0.08
C GLY A 121 3.82 -21.97 0.08
N PHE A 122 3.18 -21.99 -1.09
CA PHE A 122 1.74 -21.79 -1.21
C PHE A 122 1.00 -23.08 -0.84
N VAL A 123 0.00 -23.00 0.02
CA VAL A 123 -0.83 -24.12 0.47
C VAL A 123 -2.23 -23.93 -0.08
N SER A 124 -2.55 -24.65 -1.15
CA SER A 124 -3.82 -24.53 -1.87
C SER A 124 -5.04 -24.88 -1.01
N THR A 125 -4.94 -25.88 -0.14
CA THR A 125 -6.03 -26.32 0.74
C THR A 125 -6.42 -25.28 1.80
N ALA A 126 -5.45 -24.46 2.23
CA ALA A 126 -5.66 -23.39 3.20
C ALA A 126 -5.83 -22.02 2.53
N ALA A 127 -5.73 -21.96 1.20
CA ALA A 127 -5.68 -20.73 0.41
C ALA A 127 -4.71 -19.70 1.02
N GLY A 128 -3.51 -20.14 1.43
CA GLY A 128 -2.57 -19.32 2.20
C GLY A 128 -1.12 -19.73 1.98
N LEU A 129 -0.23 -19.24 2.85
CA LEU A 129 1.20 -19.51 2.81
C LEU A 129 1.63 -20.29 4.04
N ARG A 130 2.49 -21.28 3.84
CA ARG A 130 3.25 -21.92 4.91
C ARG A 130 4.69 -21.43 4.85
N VAL A 131 5.23 -21.09 6.01
CA VAL A 131 6.61 -20.64 6.19
C VAL A 131 7.28 -21.58 7.18
N ASP A 132 8.19 -22.40 6.70
CA ASP A 132 9.03 -23.26 7.55
C ASP A 132 10.37 -22.56 7.83
N LEU A 133 10.80 -22.58 9.10
CA LEU A 133 12.01 -21.87 9.55
C LEU A 133 13.17 -22.84 9.81
N GLU A 134 14.20 -22.73 8.98
CA GLU A 134 15.44 -23.48 9.13
C GLU A 134 16.53 -22.59 9.73
N ARG A 135 17.29 -23.08 10.71
CA ARG A 135 18.37 -22.30 11.31
C ARG A 135 19.46 -22.05 10.27
N THR A 136 19.94 -20.82 10.19
CA THR A 136 21.01 -20.40 9.29
C THR A 136 21.90 -19.35 9.97
N ARG A 137 22.91 -18.85 9.26
CA ARG A 137 23.74 -17.75 9.73
C ARG A 137 22.94 -16.44 9.68
N GLU A 138 22.95 -15.67 10.77
CA GLU A 138 22.38 -14.32 10.78
C GLU A 138 22.96 -13.49 9.62
N THR A 139 22.05 -13.01 8.77
CA THR A 139 22.37 -12.19 7.62
C THR A 139 21.40 -11.03 7.56
N ARG A 140 21.92 -9.81 7.70
CA ARG A 140 21.11 -8.60 7.59
C ARG A 140 21.12 -8.11 6.15
N ASP A 141 20.16 -8.60 5.37
CA ASP A 141 19.91 -8.07 4.03
C ASP A 141 19.68 -6.55 4.15
N PRO A 142 20.36 -5.71 3.36
CA PRO A 142 20.19 -4.26 3.45
C PRO A 142 18.74 -3.76 3.28
N LEU A 143 17.86 -4.52 2.62
CA LEU A 143 16.42 -4.24 2.52
C LEU A 143 15.69 -4.32 3.87
N PHE A 144 16.18 -5.14 4.81
CA PHE A 144 15.56 -5.32 6.12
C PHE A 144 15.44 -4.00 6.89
N ALA A 145 16.49 -3.18 6.86
CA ALA A 145 16.49 -1.87 7.52
C ALA A 145 15.42 -0.90 6.97
N ALA A 146 15.00 -1.07 5.71
CA ALA A 146 14.02 -0.22 5.05
C ALA A 146 12.56 -0.55 5.42
N ILE A 147 12.28 -1.70 6.05
CA ILE A 147 10.91 -2.13 6.38
C ILE A 147 10.16 -1.06 7.20
N ARG A 148 10.85 -0.46 8.17
CA ARG A 148 10.28 0.50 9.12
C ARG A 148 10.00 1.88 8.50
N SER A 149 10.76 2.25 7.48
CA SER A 149 10.69 3.57 6.82
C SER A 149 9.91 3.56 5.51
N ARG A 150 9.65 2.38 4.92
CA ARG A 150 8.92 2.23 3.66
C ARG A 150 7.49 2.75 3.77
N GLN A 151 7.09 3.55 2.79
CA GLN A 151 5.78 4.19 2.74
C GLN A 151 5.27 4.30 1.30
N CYS A 152 3.95 4.16 1.12
CA CYS A 152 3.30 4.57 -0.12
C CYS A 152 2.97 6.07 -0.06
N THR A 153 3.59 6.88 -0.92
CA THR A 153 3.55 8.34 -0.89
C THR A 153 2.78 8.88 -2.09
N ARG A 154 1.55 9.37 -1.86
CA ARG A 154 0.63 9.84 -2.92
C ARG A 154 0.72 11.36 -3.21
N ALA A 155 1.64 12.07 -2.57
CA ALA A 155 1.93 13.48 -2.88
C ALA A 155 2.67 13.61 -4.22
N ASP A 156 2.58 14.75 -4.89
CA ASP A 156 3.36 15.01 -6.09
C ASP A 156 4.87 14.86 -5.84
N TYR A 157 5.57 14.40 -6.87
CA TYR A 157 7.02 14.21 -6.88
C TYR A 157 7.68 15.43 -7.55
N ASP A 158 9.01 15.43 -7.68
CA ASP A 158 9.78 16.58 -8.18
C ASP A 158 10.10 16.53 -9.68
N GLY A 159 9.67 15.47 -10.40
CA GLY A 159 9.92 15.29 -11.84
C GLY A 159 11.36 14.89 -12.19
N ARG A 160 12.25 14.68 -11.20
CA ARG A 160 13.63 14.27 -11.45
C ARG A 160 13.70 12.83 -11.94
N ALA A 161 14.44 12.62 -13.03
CA ALA A 161 14.72 11.28 -13.55
C ALA A 161 15.56 10.44 -12.56
N SER A 162 15.30 9.14 -12.51
CA SER A 162 16.13 8.19 -11.76
C SER A 162 17.42 7.87 -12.51
N LYS A 163 18.52 7.63 -11.79
CA LYS A 163 19.79 7.25 -12.41
C LYS A 163 19.70 5.83 -12.96
N PRO A 164 20.40 5.48 -14.05
CA PRO A 164 20.41 4.11 -14.58
C PRO A 164 20.82 3.05 -13.54
N ALA A 165 21.78 3.36 -12.66
CA ALA A 165 22.20 2.46 -11.58
C ALA A 165 21.09 2.24 -10.53
N ASP A 166 20.26 3.25 -10.27
CA ASP A 166 19.12 3.15 -9.36
C ASP A 166 18.03 2.25 -9.98
N LEU A 167 17.76 2.42 -11.29
CA LEU A 167 16.81 1.57 -12.04
C LEU A 167 17.26 0.10 -12.06
N ALA A 168 18.53 -0.16 -12.36
CA ALA A 168 19.08 -1.52 -12.33
C ALA A 168 19.00 -2.15 -10.93
N SER A 169 19.23 -1.35 -9.87
CA SER A 169 19.10 -1.82 -8.49
C SER A 169 17.65 -2.14 -8.12
N LEU A 170 16.68 -1.36 -8.61
CA LEU A 170 15.25 -1.63 -8.42
C LEU A 170 14.82 -2.92 -9.12
N GLU A 171 15.24 -3.11 -10.38
CA GLU A 171 14.98 -4.34 -11.14
C GLU A 171 15.58 -5.57 -10.46
N GLN A 172 16.85 -5.47 -10.05
CA GLN A 172 17.53 -6.56 -9.35
C GLN A 172 16.85 -6.90 -8.02
N ALA A 173 16.43 -5.90 -7.25
CA ALA A 173 15.72 -6.15 -6.00
C ALA A 173 14.36 -6.82 -6.25
N ALA A 174 13.63 -6.39 -7.27
CA ALA A 174 12.33 -6.92 -7.64
C ALA A 174 12.36 -8.31 -8.29
N ALA A 175 13.53 -8.83 -8.66
CA ALA A 175 13.66 -10.12 -9.33
C ALA A 175 13.23 -11.29 -8.43
N VAL A 176 11.98 -11.73 -8.60
CA VAL A 176 11.37 -12.86 -7.90
C VAL A 176 10.81 -13.81 -8.93
N LYS A 177 11.15 -15.11 -8.82
CA LYS A 177 10.66 -16.13 -9.76
C LYS A 177 9.12 -16.12 -9.81
N GLY A 178 8.55 -16.16 -11.02
CA GLY A 178 7.11 -16.14 -11.25
C GLY A 178 6.49 -14.74 -11.39
N CYS A 179 7.29 -13.67 -11.20
CA CYS A 179 6.87 -12.30 -11.46
C CYS A 179 7.97 -11.52 -12.20
N ARG A 180 7.57 -10.70 -13.16
CA ARG A 180 8.46 -9.79 -13.88
C ARG A 180 8.09 -8.35 -13.58
N VAL A 181 9.10 -7.52 -13.34
CA VAL A 181 8.92 -6.06 -13.24
C VAL A 181 9.27 -5.43 -14.58
N MET A 182 8.44 -4.48 -15.03
CA MET A 182 8.69 -3.65 -16.19
C MET A 182 8.86 -2.21 -15.74
N LEU A 183 10.08 -1.68 -15.86
CA LEU A 183 10.34 -0.26 -15.62
C LEU A 183 10.12 0.53 -16.90
N ILE A 184 9.31 1.58 -16.81
CA ILE A 184 8.95 2.47 -17.90
C ILE A 184 9.36 3.88 -17.50
N THR A 185 10.26 4.49 -18.26
CA THR A 185 10.75 5.86 -18.01
C THR A 185 10.59 6.77 -19.24
N GLU A 186 10.27 6.17 -20.38
CA GLU A 186 10.01 6.84 -21.64
C GLU A 186 8.69 7.59 -21.55
N LYS A 187 8.76 8.93 -21.64
CA LYS A 187 7.58 9.80 -21.54
C LYS A 187 6.42 9.38 -22.47
N PRO A 188 6.65 9.03 -23.76
CA PRO A 188 5.55 8.61 -24.64
C PRO A 188 4.84 7.34 -24.13
N VAL A 189 5.58 6.37 -23.61
CA VAL A 189 5.01 5.13 -23.07
C VAL A 189 4.27 5.42 -21.76
N MET A 190 4.84 6.25 -20.87
CA MET A 190 4.17 6.70 -19.65
C MET A 190 2.86 7.44 -19.95
N THR A 191 2.80 8.22 -21.03
CA THR A 191 1.56 8.89 -21.47
C THR A 191 0.50 7.86 -21.89
N ASN A 192 0.86 6.85 -22.67
CA ASN A 192 -0.10 5.80 -23.04
C ASN A 192 -0.63 5.02 -21.82
N VAL A 193 0.24 4.75 -20.83
CA VAL A 193 -0.18 4.11 -19.56
C VAL A 193 -1.09 5.05 -18.75
N LEU A 194 -0.78 6.36 -18.72
CA LEU A 194 -1.62 7.37 -18.08
C LEU A 194 -3.02 7.43 -18.69
N ASP A 195 -3.14 7.36 -20.02
CA ASP A 195 -4.45 7.39 -20.68
C ASP A 195 -5.32 6.18 -20.26
N LEU A 196 -4.71 4.99 -20.13
CA LEU A 196 -5.40 3.81 -19.58
C LEU A 196 -5.79 4.00 -18.10
N ILE A 197 -4.91 4.60 -17.29
CA ILE A 197 -5.20 4.89 -15.87
C ILE A 197 -6.37 5.87 -15.75
N VAL A 198 -6.40 6.93 -16.55
CA VAL A 198 -7.49 7.93 -16.55
C VAL A 198 -8.81 7.30 -16.98
N ALA A 199 -8.79 6.46 -18.02
CA ALA A 199 -9.99 5.76 -18.49
C ALA A 199 -10.51 4.78 -17.43
N ALA A 200 -9.63 3.97 -16.83
CA ALA A 200 -9.99 3.02 -15.79
C ALA A 200 -10.50 3.71 -14.51
N ASN A 201 -9.85 4.80 -14.08
CA ASN A 201 -10.26 5.59 -12.93
C ASN A 201 -11.65 6.23 -13.14
N SER A 202 -11.93 6.71 -14.34
CA SER A 202 -13.25 7.23 -14.70
C SER A 202 -14.33 6.15 -14.60
N ALA A 203 -14.04 4.95 -15.09
CA ALA A 203 -14.96 3.81 -15.02
C ALA A 203 -15.22 3.38 -13.56
N GLN A 204 -14.19 3.34 -12.71
CA GLN A 204 -14.34 3.03 -11.28
C GLN A 204 -15.17 4.07 -10.53
N ILE A 205 -14.89 5.37 -10.73
CA ILE A 205 -15.62 6.42 -10.02
C ILE A 205 -17.10 6.49 -10.45
N ALA A 206 -17.39 6.09 -11.69
CA ALA A 206 -18.77 5.96 -12.17
C ALA A 206 -19.52 4.77 -11.52
N ASP A 207 -18.81 3.78 -10.95
CA ASP A 207 -19.43 2.67 -10.24
C ASP A 207 -19.80 3.06 -8.80
N GLY A 208 -21.10 3.14 -8.54
CA GLY A 208 -21.62 3.44 -7.20
C GLY A 208 -21.26 2.38 -6.16
N ALA A 209 -21.05 1.11 -6.53
CA ALA A 209 -20.60 0.08 -5.60
C ALA A 209 -19.15 0.34 -5.16
N PHE A 210 -18.27 0.65 -6.11
CA PHE A 210 -16.89 1.03 -5.82
C PHE A 210 -16.83 2.26 -4.92
N MET A 211 -17.62 3.30 -5.22
CA MET A 211 -17.65 4.52 -4.41
C MET A 211 -18.08 4.27 -2.96
N ARG A 212 -19.04 3.36 -2.72
CA ARG A 212 -19.46 2.96 -1.38
C ARG A 212 -18.36 2.18 -0.65
N GLU A 213 -17.70 1.24 -1.32
CA GLU A 213 -16.60 0.46 -0.76
C GLU A 213 -15.40 1.36 -0.42
N LEU A 214 -14.96 2.21 -1.35
CA LEU A 214 -13.87 3.17 -1.14
C LEU A 214 -14.13 4.08 0.05
N LYS A 215 -15.35 4.64 0.16
CA LYS A 215 -15.76 5.47 1.29
C LYS A 215 -15.65 4.74 2.62
N SER A 216 -16.00 3.45 2.66
CA SER A 216 -15.90 2.63 3.88
C SER A 216 -14.46 2.42 4.36
N TRP A 217 -13.49 2.49 3.45
CA TRP A 217 -12.06 2.35 3.76
C TRP A 217 -11.35 3.67 4.04
N ILE A 218 -12.00 4.82 3.83
CA ILE A 218 -11.41 6.12 4.15
C ILE A 218 -11.57 6.44 5.63
N ARG A 219 -10.50 6.99 6.21
CA ARG A 219 -10.49 7.57 7.55
C ARG A 219 -10.35 9.07 7.37
N PHE A 220 -11.39 9.84 7.68
CA PHE A 220 -11.42 11.29 7.42
C PHE A 220 -10.62 12.13 8.43
N ASN A 221 -10.27 11.57 9.59
CA ASN A 221 -9.52 12.25 10.65
C ASN A 221 -8.61 11.29 11.42
N ALA A 222 -7.66 11.87 12.16
CA ALA A 222 -6.66 11.13 12.93
C ALA A 222 -7.30 10.22 14.00
N ALA A 223 -8.36 10.67 14.68
CA ALA A 223 -9.01 9.88 15.72
C ALA A 223 -9.61 8.58 15.15
N SER A 224 -10.33 8.65 14.03
CA SER A 224 -10.87 7.47 13.33
C SER A 224 -9.76 6.55 12.83
N ALA A 225 -8.67 7.10 12.28
CA ALA A 225 -7.54 6.32 11.80
C ALA A 225 -6.81 5.59 12.96
N VAL A 226 -6.63 6.26 14.09
CA VAL A 226 -6.00 5.66 15.28
C VAL A 226 -6.89 4.58 15.91
N ALA A 227 -8.20 4.83 16.00
CA ALA A 227 -9.14 3.89 16.61
C ALA A 227 -9.29 2.58 15.80
N THR A 228 -9.23 2.66 14.47
CA THR A 228 -9.40 1.51 13.58
C THR A 228 -8.09 0.79 13.26
N GLY A 229 -6.96 1.49 13.28
CA GLY A 229 -5.64 0.91 12.98
C GLY A 229 -5.44 0.51 11.52
N ASP A 230 -6.39 0.84 10.64
CA ASP A 230 -6.44 0.43 9.24
C ASP A 230 -7.00 1.55 8.33
N GLY A 231 -7.20 1.23 7.04
CA GLY A 231 -7.81 2.14 6.09
C GLY A 231 -6.90 3.27 5.59
N LEU A 232 -7.45 4.05 4.67
CA LEU A 232 -6.80 5.19 4.02
C LEU A 232 -7.08 6.48 4.79
N TYR A 233 -6.12 6.91 5.61
CA TYR A 233 -6.20 8.23 6.24
C TYR A 233 -6.07 9.34 5.20
N SER A 234 -7.04 10.26 5.14
CA SER A 234 -7.10 11.34 4.15
C SER A 234 -5.82 12.20 4.12
N ALA A 235 -5.20 12.47 5.27
CA ALA A 235 -3.95 13.24 5.32
C ALA A 235 -2.76 12.49 4.68
N CYS A 236 -2.76 11.15 4.67
CA CYS A 236 -1.77 10.35 3.92
C CYS A 236 -1.93 10.46 2.40
N THR A 237 -2.99 11.12 1.93
CA THR A 237 -3.27 11.39 0.51
C THR A 237 -3.26 12.89 0.19
N GLY A 238 -2.84 13.74 1.13
CA GLY A 238 -2.76 15.20 0.96
C GLY A 238 -4.12 15.90 1.10
N ASN A 239 -5.18 15.18 1.42
CA ASN A 239 -6.51 15.74 1.64
C ASN A 239 -6.64 16.26 3.08
N PRO A 240 -7.43 17.33 3.30
CA PRO A 240 -7.63 17.87 4.65
C PRO A 240 -8.29 16.86 5.58
N SER A 241 -8.01 16.98 6.88
CA SER A 241 -8.74 16.23 7.91
C SER A 241 -10.09 16.88 8.16
N LEU A 242 -11.14 16.05 8.18
CA LEU A 242 -12.53 16.49 8.36
C LEU A 242 -13.22 15.65 9.45
N PRO A 243 -14.18 16.21 10.19
CA PRO A 243 -15.09 15.41 11.01
C PRO A 243 -15.74 14.31 10.16
N SER A 244 -15.83 13.08 10.68
CA SER A 244 -16.27 11.92 9.88
C SER A 244 -17.66 12.11 9.27
N TRP A 245 -18.60 12.72 9.98
CA TRP A 245 -19.95 12.99 9.47
C TRP A 245 -19.91 13.93 8.25
N LEU A 246 -19.05 14.96 8.27
CA LEU A 246 -18.90 15.94 7.20
C LEU A 246 -18.18 15.33 6.00
N GLY A 247 -17.11 14.59 6.24
CA GLY A 247 -16.41 13.82 5.21
C GLY A 247 -17.36 12.85 4.49
N ASN A 248 -18.19 12.12 5.25
CA ASN A 248 -19.19 11.23 4.69
C ASN A 248 -20.26 11.95 3.86
N ALA A 249 -20.74 13.12 4.29
CA ALA A 249 -21.76 13.87 3.56
C ALA A 249 -21.23 14.48 2.25
N LEU A 250 -19.96 14.88 2.23
CA LEU A 250 -19.35 15.55 1.07
C LEU A 250 -18.64 14.58 0.12
N PHE A 251 -18.38 13.34 0.53
CA PHE A 251 -17.53 12.39 -0.19
C PHE A 251 -17.84 12.30 -1.70
N GLU A 252 -19.08 11.97 -2.05
CA GLU A 252 -19.52 11.78 -3.44
C GLU A 252 -19.57 13.09 -4.25
N ARG A 253 -19.58 14.24 -3.58
CA ARG A 253 -19.52 15.55 -4.25
C ARG A 253 -18.09 16.00 -4.51
N VAL A 254 -17.14 15.51 -3.72
CA VAL A 254 -15.72 15.92 -3.78
C VAL A 254 -14.90 14.95 -4.62
N VAL A 255 -15.19 13.65 -4.53
CA VAL A 255 -14.53 12.61 -5.32
C VAL A 255 -15.25 12.50 -6.66
N THR A 256 -14.77 13.28 -7.63
CA THR A 256 -15.27 13.32 -9.00
C THR A 256 -14.25 12.70 -9.95
N ALA A 257 -14.72 12.15 -11.08
CA ALA A 257 -13.84 11.58 -12.09
C ALA A 257 -12.82 12.61 -12.59
N GLU A 258 -13.28 13.83 -12.89
CA GLU A 258 -12.41 14.93 -13.33
C GLU A 258 -11.31 15.25 -12.31
N GLY A 259 -11.67 15.40 -11.03
CA GLY A 259 -10.71 15.74 -9.97
C GLY A 259 -9.69 14.63 -9.71
N GLU A 260 -10.12 13.38 -9.64
CA GLU A 260 -9.21 12.25 -9.43
C GLU A 260 -8.35 11.96 -10.67
N ASN A 261 -8.88 12.16 -11.88
CA ASN A 261 -8.10 12.08 -13.12
C ASN A 261 -7.02 13.17 -13.16
N ALA A 262 -7.35 14.41 -12.80
CA ALA A 262 -6.37 15.50 -12.73
C ALA A 262 -5.24 15.18 -11.74
N LYS A 263 -5.55 14.55 -10.61
CA LYS A 263 -4.55 14.04 -9.66
C LYS A 263 -3.66 12.97 -10.30
N CYS A 264 -4.24 11.96 -10.97
CA CYS A 264 -3.47 10.92 -11.65
C CYS A 264 -2.51 11.52 -12.70
N VAL A 265 -2.97 12.52 -13.46
CA VAL A 265 -2.15 13.26 -14.42
C VAL A 265 -0.99 13.99 -13.74
N SER A 266 -1.24 14.75 -12.68
CA SER A 266 -0.18 15.45 -11.92
C SER A 266 0.84 14.47 -11.36
N GLN A 267 0.34 13.36 -10.81
CA GLN A 267 1.16 12.32 -10.23
C GLN A 267 2.06 11.66 -11.27
N ILE A 268 1.55 11.23 -12.43
CA ILE A 268 2.41 10.61 -13.44
C ILE A 268 3.41 11.60 -14.00
N ARG A 269 3.00 12.84 -14.29
CA ARG A 269 3.89 13.88 -14.84
C ARG A 269 5.03 14.27 -13.90
N SER A 270 4.81 14.18 -12.59
CA SER A 270 5.84 14.43 -11.57
C SER A 270 6.73 13.22 -11.28
N SER A 271 6.43 12.03 -11.83
CA SER A 271 7.16 10.80 -11.51
C SER A 271 8.44 10.63 -12.34
N ALA A 272 9.40 9.89 -11.78
CA ALA A 272 10.60 9.46 -12.49
C ALA A 272 10.33 8.30 -13.46
N GLY A 273 9.33 7.47 -13.15
CA GLY A 273 8.91 6.35 -13.98
C GLY A 273 7.74 5.57 -13.39
N LEU A 274 7.34 4.52 -14.09
CA LEU A 274 6.36 3.52 -13.68
C LEU A 274 7.03 2.14 -13.59
N ALA A 275 6.59 1.33 -12.64
CA ALA A 275 6.95 -0.07 -12.46
C ALA A 275 5.66 -0.90 -12.55
N ILE A 276 5.61 -1.83 -13.51
CA ILE A 276 4.48 -2.73 -13.69
C ILE A 276 4.92 -4.14 -13.33
N PHE A 277 4.21 -4.77 -12.40
CA PHE A 277 4.49 -6.12 -11.94
C PHE A 277 3.54 -7.07 -12.66
N VAL A 278 4.10 -8.08 -13.30
CA VAL A 278 3.37 -8.99 -14.18
C VAL A 278 3.66 -10.43 -13.77
N SER A 279 2.65 -11.13 -13.27
CA SER A 279 2.74 -12.55 -12.97
C SER A 279 2.86 -13.38 -14.26
N ASP A 280 3.63 -14.46 -14.17
CA ASP A 280 3.74 -15.40 -15.29
C ASP A 280 2.46 -16.19 -15.52
N GLU A 281 1.70 -16.49 -14.46
CA GLU A 281 0.40 -17.17 -14.48
C GLU A 281 -0.65 -16.38 -13.68
N ASN A 282 -1.93 -16.61 -14.00
CA ASN A 282 -3.06 -15.96 -13.32
C ASN A 282 -3.61 -16.85 -12.19
N ASP A 283 -2.82 -17.03 -11.13
CA ASP A 283 -3.22 -17.81 -9.95
C ASP A 283 -2.72 -17.19 -8.63
N PRO A 284 -3.32 -17.57 -7.48
CA PRO A 284 -2.90 -17.05 -6.17
C PRO A 284 -1.43 -17.25 -5.82
N ALA A 285 -0.78 -18.32 -6.28
CA ALA A 285 0.62 -18.58 -5.97
C ALA A 285 1.53 -17.56 -6.67
N HIS A 286 1.21 -17.17 -7.90
CA HIS A 286 1.93 -16.15 -8.65
C HIS A 286 1.61 -14.73 -8.18
N TRP A 287 0.36 -14.45 -7.80
CA TRP A 287 -0.01 -13.15 -7.19
C TRP A 287 0.78 -12.90 -5.88
N VAL A 288 1.02 -13.95 -5.08
CA VAL A 288 1.93 -13.88 -3.94
C VAL A 288 3.35 -13.50 -4.38
N GLN A 289 3.87 -14.08 -5.46
CA GLN A 289 5.19 -13.70 -5.97
C GLN A 289 5.23 -12.24 -6.46
N ALA A 290 4.14 -11.74 -7.06
CA ALA A 290 4.02 -10.33 -7.41
C ALA A 290 4.07 -9.42 -6.17
N GLY A 291 3.41 -9.82 -5.09
CA GLY A 291 3.51 -9.16 -3.79
C GLY A 291 4.93 -9.14 -3.22
N ARG A 292 5.62 -10.28 -3.26
CA ARG A 292 7.02 -10.37 -2.82
C ARG A 292 7.94 -9.49 -3.66
N SER A 293 7.80 -9.56 -4.99
CA SER A 293 8.54 -8.72 -5.94
C SER A 293 8.35 -7.23 -5.65
N TYR A 294 7.10 -6.79 -5.52
CA TYR A 294 6.78 -5.41 -5.18
C TYR A 294 7.36 -4.98 -3.84
N GLN A 295 7.27 -5.83 -2.82
CA GLN A 295 7.78 -5.47 -1.50
C GLN A 295 9.30 -5.25 -1.54
N ARG A 296 10.06 -6.10 -2.25
CA ARG A 296 11.50 -5.88 -2.46
C ARG A 296 11.78 -4.59 -3.22
N PHE A 297 11.04 -4.32 -4.30
CA PHE A 297 11.12 -3.06 -5.05
C PHE A 297 10.89 -1.85 -4.13
N ALA A 298 9.83 -1.87 -3.34
CA ALA A 298 9.45 -0.78 -2.44
C ALA A 298 10.51 -0.52 -1.35
N LEU A 299 11.09 -1.58 -0.79
CA LEU A 299 12.18 -1.49 0.17
C LEU A 299 13.44 -0.91 -0.48
N GLN A 300 13.80 -1.35 -1.69
CA GLN A 300 14.94 -0.81 -2.42
C GLN A 300 14.74 0.65 -2.82
N ALA A 301 13.54 1.02 -3.29
CA ALA A 301 13.17 2.41 -3.57
C ALA A 301 13.35 3.28 -2.32
N THR A 302 12.89 2.80 -1.16
CA THR A 302 13.05 3.49 0.12
C THR A 302 14.53 3.73 0.46
N ARG A 303 15.41 2.75 0.24
CA ARG A 303 16.87 2.89 0.47
C ARG A 303 17.52 3.91 -0.45
N LEU A 304 17.05 4.00 -1.69
CA LEU A 304 17.52 4.98 -2.68
C LEU A 304 16.93 6.38 -2.47
N GLY A 305 16.08 6.56 -1.44
CA GLY A 305 15.38 7.82 -1.19
C GLY A 305 14.23 8.11 -2.16
N LEU A 306 13.83 7.11 -2.94
CA LEU A 306 12.68 7.18 -3.84
C LEU A 306 11.37 6.98 -3.07
N LYS A 307 10.34 7.67 -3.53
CA LYS A 307 8.94 7.52 -3.15
C LYS A 307 8.25 6.66 -4.19
N HIS A 308 7.21 5.94 -3.76
CA HIS A 308 6.41 5.11 -4.65
C HIS A 308 4.92 5.10 -4.24
N ALA A 309 4.03 4.86 -5.19
CA ALA A 309 2.59 4.72 -4.95
C ALA A 309 1.90 3.90 -6.04
N PHE A 310 0.81 3.24 -5.69
CA PHE A 310 -0.01 2.47 -6.62
C PHE A 310 -0.92 3.37 -7.46
N LEU A 311 -1.12 2.99 -8.72
CA LEU A 311 -2.09 3.50 -9.67
C LEU A 311 -2.78 2.31 -10.35
N ASN A 312 -3.37 1.44 -9.52
CA ASN A 312 -3.85 0.11 -9.90
C ASN A 312 -5.17 0.11 -10.67
N GLN A 313 -5.75 1.27 -11.01
CA GLN A 313 -7.07 1.31 -11.67
C GLN A 313 -7.16 0.42 -12.92
N PRO A 314 -6.14 0.37 -13.82
CA PRO A 314 -6.17 -0.51 -15.00
C PRO A 314 -6.11 -2.00 -14.67
N VAL A 315 -5.59 -2.38 -13.50
CA VAL A 315 -5.51 -3.78 -13.06
C VAL A 315 -6.68 -4.18 -12.16
N GLU A 316 -7.42 -3.22 -11.62
CA GLU A 316 -8.63 -3.45 -10.84
C GLU A 316 -9.84 -3.62 -11.76
N VAL A 317 -9.94 -2.83 -12.83
CA VAL A 317 -11.03 -2.95 -13.81
C VAL A 317 -10.66 -3.97 -14.89
N GLU A 318 -11.35 -5.11 -14.90
CA GLU A 318 -11.07 -6.26 -15.77
C GLU A 318 -10.87 -5.88 -17.24
N GLY A 319 -11.74 -5.01 -17.80
CA GLY A 319 -11.68 -4.59 -19.20
C GLY A 319 -10.41 -3.84 -19.62
N PHE A 320 -9.62 -3.34 -18.65
CA PHE A 320 -8.37 -2.61 -18.90
C PHE A 320 -7.11 -3.47 -18.71
N ARG A 321 -7.20 -4.61 -18.00
CA ARG A 321 -6.04 -5.47 -17.70
C ARG A 321 -5.32 -5.94 -18.95
N LEU A 322 -6.07 -6.48 -19.92
CA LEU A 322 -5.52 -6.98 -21.17
C LEU A 322 -4.96 -5.85 -22.06
N GLN A 323 -5.58 -4.66 -22.00
CA GLN A 323 -5.07 -3.49 -22.72
C GLN A 323 -3.71 -3.07 -22.16
N LEU A 324 -3.57 -3.05 -20.83
CA LEU A 324 -2.30 -2.78 -20.18
C LEU A 324 -1.24 -3.83 -20.53
N ALA A 325 -1.58 -5.12 -20.46
CA ALA A 325 -0.67 -6.22 -20.78
C ALA A 325 -0.11 -6.10 -22.22
N ARG A 326 -0.98 -5.80 -23.18
CA ARG A 326 -0.58 -5.55 -24.58
C ARG A 326 0.28 -4.30 -24.71
N LEU A 327 -0.09 -3.21 -24.04
CA LEU A 327 0.65 -1.94 -24.08
C LEU A 327 2.09 -2.11 -23.60
N VAL A 328 2.31 -2.92 -22.55
CA VAL A 328 3.66 -3.19 -22.04
C VAL A 328 4.33 -4.42 -22.67
N GLY A 329 3.72 -5.01 -23.70
CA GLY A 329 4.35 -6.10 -24.46
C GLY A 329 4.44 -7.43 -23.70
N THR A 330 3.55 -7.69 -22.74
CA THR A 330 3.51 -8.96 -21.99
C THR A 330 2.49 -9.96 -22.53
N GLY A 331 1.87 -9.65 -23.67
CA GLY A 331 0.87 -10.52 -24.30
C GLY A 331 -0.36 -10.68 -23.42
N ASP A 332 -0.73 -11.92 -23.13
CA ASP A 332 -1.90 -12.27 -22.33
C ASP A 332 -1.57 -12.53 -20.84
N LYS A 333 -0.32 -12.29 -20.42
CA LYS A 333 0.07 -12.39 -19.01
C LYS A 333 -0.60 -11.30 -18.19
N ARG A 334 -0.84 -11.58 -16.91
CA ARG A 334 -1.56 -10.69 -16.00
C ARG A 334 -0.66 -9.60 -15.43
N PRO A 335 -0.94 -8.31 -15.68
CA PRO A 335 -0.40 -7.24 -14.87
C PRO A 335 -1.15 -7.19 -13.53
N ASP A 336 -0.39 -7.27 -12.44
CA ASP A 336 -0.91 -7.32 -11.08
C ASP A 336 -0.87 -5.94 -10.42
N LEU A 337 0.18 -5.17 -10.66
CA LEU A 337 0.37 -3.88 -10.00
C LEU A 337 0.92 -2.84 -10.97
N VAL A 338 0.45 -1.60 -10.82
CA VAL A 338 0.98 -0.43 -11.50
C VAL A 338 1.44 0.56 -10.45
N VAL A 339 2.74 0.87 -10.45
CA VAL A 339 3.37 1.64 -9.38
C VAL A 339 4.14 2.78 -9.99
N ARG A 340 3.84 4.01 -9.60
CA ARG A 340 4.73 5.14 -9.93
C ARG A 340 5.85 5.24 -8.91
N PHE A 341 7.01 5.73 -9.34
CA PHE A 341 8.13 6.02 -8.45
C PHE A 341 8.84 7.32 -8.85
N GLY A 342 9.51 7.96 -7.89
CA GLY A 342 10.24 9.21 -8.10
C GLY A 342 10.71 9.81 -6.79
N TYR A 343 11.04 11.09 -6.78
CA TYR A 343 11.52 11.78 -5.58
C TYR A 343 10.51 12.78 -5.08
N GLY A 344 10.33 12.86 -3.76
CA GLY A 344 9.31 13.71 -3.17
C GLY A 344 9.37 13.71 -1.66
N THR A 345 8.46 14.46 -1.05
CA THR A 345 8.37 14.59 0.39
C THR A 345 7.80 13.34 1.05
N ALA A 346 8.19 13.08 2.30
CA ALA A 346 7.56 12.03 3.09
C ALA A 346 6.13 12.46 3.49
N MET A 347 5.25 11.49 3.68
CA MET A 347 3.89 11.69 4.16
C MET A 347 3.75 11.12 5.58
N PRO A 348 2.62 11.34 6.27
CA PRO A 348 2.35 10.67 7.54
C PRO A 348 2.31 9.14 7.38
N MET A 349 2.95 8.39 8.28
CA MET A 349 3.00 6.93 8.24
C MET A 349 1.64 6.31 8.53
N SER A 350 1.18 5.36 7.71
CA SER A 350 -0.12 4.71 7.93
C SER A 350 -0.12 3.87 9.21
N MET A 351 -1.28 3.81 9.87
CA MET A 351 -1.48 2.94 11.03
C MET A 351 -1.32 1.46 10.66
N ARG A 352 -0.97 0.66 11.65
CA ARG A 352 -1.01 -0.80 11.58
C ARG A 352 -1.77 -1.34 12.77
N ARG A 353 -2.46 -2.45 12.54
CA ARG A 353 -3.13 -3.22 13.58
C ARG A 353 -2.09 -3.77 14.55
N PRO A 354 -2.38 -3.81 15.85
CA PRO A 354 -1.59 -4.52 16.83
C PRO A 354 -1.34 -5.97 16.40
N ILE A 355 -0.13 -6.47 16.70
CA ILE A 355 0.27 -7.87 16.42
C ILE A 355 -0.72 -8.87 17.05
N ALA A 356 -1.24 -8.56 18.24
CA ALA A 356 -2.20 -9.41 18.94
C ALA A 356 -3.51 -9.61 18.18
N ASP A 357 -3.88 -8.69 17.27
CA ASP A 357 -5.13 -8.77 16.51
C ASP A 357 -5.01 -9.63 15.25
N VAL A 358 -3.77 -9.97 14.86
CA VAL A 358 -3.46 -10.73 13.64
C VAL A 358 -2.73 -12.04 13.94
N MET A 359 -2.16 -12.22 15.12
CA MET A 359 -1.62 -13.50 15.56
C MET A 359 -2.74 -14.41 16.05
N THR A 360 -2.71 -15.65 15.61
CA THR A 360 -3.63 -16.71 16.01
C THR A 360 -2.85 -17.97 16.37
N ALA A 361 -3.39 -18.79 17.27
CA ALA A 361 -2.86 -20.14 17.46
C ALA A 361 -3.19 -20.97 16.21
N LEU A 362 -2.24 -21.79 15.74
CA LEU A 362 -2.53 -22.78 14.71
C LEU A 362 -3.62 -23.74 15.24
N ARG A 363 -4.55 -24.09 14.37
CA ARG A 363 -5.64 -25.02 14.67
C ARG A 363 -5.21 -26.45 14.43
#